data_AF-M7T7C1-F1
#
_entry.id   AF-M7T7C1-F1
#
_cell.length_a   1.000
_cell.length_b   1.000
_cell.length_c   1.000
_cell.angle_alpha   90.00
_cell.angle_beta   90.00
_cell.angle_gamma   90.00
#
_symmetry.space_group_name_H-M   'P 1'
#
loop_
_entity.id
_entity.type
_entity.pdbx_description
1 polymer ?
#
loop_
_entity_poly.entity_id
_entity_poly.type
_entity_poly.pdbx_seq_one_letter_code
_entity_poly.pdbx_strand_id
1 'polypeptide(L)'
;MLASFALSVLIPPALVLAALEVDLDDQESIKKAAKLVAEDMMTYYRGDEPGMVPGILPGPPPDGDYYWWQGGAMWGGLLDYWHVTDDDTWNDDIYQSLLHQAAPNRDFMHKNWSASLGNDDQAFWSMTSMIAAELKFKDPPEDDAQWVALTQAVWNEQASPDRRGGGCDNGLRWQIYPTNQGYNYKNCKYTHGGA
;
A
#
# COMPACT_ATOMS: atom_id res chain seq x y z
N MET A 1 -71.11 -13.34 -3.47
CA MET A 1 -69.73 -13.09 -3.92
C MET A 1 -68.97 -12.52 -2.72
N LEU A 2 -68.15 -13.33 -2.07
CA LEU A 2 -67.26 -12.88 -0.98
C LEU A 2 -65.89 -12.58 -1.61
N ALA A 3 -65.49 -11.32 -1.62
CA ALA A 3 -64.17 -10.90 -2.09
C ALA A 3 -63.16 -11.04 -0.96
N SER A 4 -62.27 -12.02 -1.07
CA SER A 4 -61.08 -12.16 -0.22
C SER A 4 -60.08 -11.06 -0.60
N PHE A 5 -59.83 -10.12 0.31
CA PHE A 5 -58.70 -9.21 0.20
C PHE A 5 -57.47 -9.88 0.81
N ALA A 6 -56.55 -10.31 -0.05
CA ALA A 6 -55.22 -10.74 0.35
C ALA A 6 -54.40 -9.50 0.73
N LEU A 7 -54.11 -9.34 2.01
CA LEU A 7 -53.21 -8.30 2.52
C LEU A 7 -51.77 -8.72 2.20
N SER A 8 -51.20 -8.18 1.13
CA SER A 8 -49.77 -8.34 0.83
C SER A 8 -48.96 -7.48 1.80
N VAL A 9 -48.26 -8.12 2.73
CA VAL A 9 -47.29 -7.47 3.61
C VAL A 9 -46.03 -7.18 2.80
N LEU A 10 -45.84 -5.92 2.41
CA LEU A 10 -44.54 -5.42 1.96
C LEU A 10 -43.63 -5.29 3.18
N ILE A 11 -42.67 -6.21 3.33
CA ILE A 11 -41.54 -6.02 4.23
C ILE A 11 -40.59 -5.04 3.52
N PRO A 12 -40.37 -3.81 4.03
CA PRO A 12 -39.36 -2.94 3.45
C PRO A 12 -37.99 -3.62 3.62
N PRO A 13 -37.12 -3.62 2.59
CA PRO A 13 -35.77 -4.14 2.74
C PRO A 13 -35.08 -3.32 3.84
N ALA A 14 -34.71 -3.99 4.93
CA ALA A 14 -33.82 -3.39 5.90
C ALA A 14 -32.50 -3.13 5.18
N LEU A 15 -32.18 -1.86 4.94
CA LEU A 15 -30.81 -1.44 4.67
C LEU A 15 -30.00 -1.87 5.89
N VAL A 16 -29.27 -2.97 5.76
CA VAL A 16 -28.25 -3.34 6.74
C VAL A 16 -27.13 -2.33 6.57
N LEU A 17 -27.16 -1.28 7.38
CA LEU A 17 -25.99 -0.45 7.59
C LEU A 17 -24.98 -1.33 8.34
N ALA A 18 -24.00 -1.88 7.63
CA ALA A 18 -22.81 -2.46 8.24
C ALA A 18 -21.93 -1.31 8.78
N ALA A 19 -22.40 -0.64 9.82
CA ALA A 19 -21.61 0.34 10.53
C ALA A 19 -20.64 -0.40 11.46
N LEU A 20 -19.39 0.04 11.51
CA LEU A 20 -18.43 -0.41 12.49
C LEU A 20 -18.88 0.13 13.86
N GLU A 21 -19.29 -0.73 14.78
CA GLU A 21 -19.54 -0.34 16.17
C GLU A 21 -18.21 -0.29 16.91
N VAL A 22 -17.83 0.90 17.38
CA VAL A 22 -16.56 1.14 18.08
C VAL A 22 -16.82 2.00 19.30
N ASP A 23 -16.34 1.55 20.45
CA ASP A 23 -16.20 2.37 21.66
C ASP A 23 -14.77 2.93 21.68
N LEU A 24 -14.66 4.25 21.60
CA LEU A 24 -13.36 4.93 21.51
C LEU A 24 -12.66 5.07 22.88
N ASP A 25 -13.36 4.75 23.97
CA ASP A 25 -12.80 4.73 25.32
C ASP A 25 -12.34 3.31 25.75
N ASP A 26 -12.62 2.29 24.92
CA ASP A 26 -12.22 0.90 25.15
C ASP A 26 -11.21 0.42 24.10
N GLN A 27 -9.97 0.18 24.54
CA GLN A 27 -8.88 -0.27 23.69
C GLN A 27 -9.19 -1.61 22.98
N GLU A 28 -9.88 -2.54 23.63
CA GLU A 28 -10.24 -3.82 23.02
C GLU A 28 -11.32 -3.65 21.95
N SER A 29 -12.26 -2.73 22.17
CA SER A 29 -13.25 -2.34 21.17
C SER A 29 -12.59 -1.76 19.92
N ILE A 30 -11.61 -0.86 20.09
CA ILE A 30 -10.82 -0.30 18.99
C ILE A 30 -10.03 -1.39 18.25
N LYS A 31 -9.32 -2.28 18.97
CA LYS A 31 -8.56 -3.38 18.35
C LYS A 31 -9.47 -4.31 17.54
N LYS A 32 -10.63 -4.68 18.10
CA LYS A 32 -11.62 -5.52 17.40
C LYS A 32 -12.16 -4.85 16.14
N ALA A 33 -12.45 -3.56 16.20
CA ALA A 33 -12.88 -2.78 15.05
C ALA A 33 -11.78 -2.68 13.98
N ALA A 34 -10.54 -2.41 14.37
CA ALA A 34 -9.39 -2.38 13.47
C ALA A 34 -9.16 -3.74 12.79
N LYS A 35 -9.31 -4.84 13.53
CA LYS A 35 -9.21 -6.20 12.98
C LYS A 35 -10.22 -6.43 11.86
N LEU A 36 -11.47 -6.02 12.03
CA LEU A 36 -12.49 -6.15 10.97
C LEU A 36 -12.11 -5.37 9.70
N VAL A 37 -11.53 -4.17 9.85
CA VAL A 37 -11.06 -3.38 8.70
C VAL A 37 -9.85 -4.04 8.03
N ALA A 38 -8.93 -4.60 8.81
CA ALA A 38 -7.76 -5.30 8.27
C ALA A 38 -8.16 -6.62 7.57
N GLU A 39 -9.10 -7.38 8.13
CA GLU A 39 -9.70 -8.56 7.50
C GLU A 39 -10.36 -8.18 6.16
N ASP A 40 -11.15 -7.11 6.14
CA ASP A 40 -11.81 -6.63 4.92
C ASP A 40 -10.79 -6.15 3.87
N MET A 41 -9.74 -5.43 4.29
CA MET A 41 -8.63 -5.03 3.41
C MET A 41 -7.96 -6.24 2.75
N MET A 42 -7.70 -7.30 3.52
CA MET A 42 -7.07 -8.52 3.00
C MET A 42 -7.97 -9.28 2.01
N THR A 43 -9.29 -9.02 1.98
CA THR A 43 -10.17 -9.60 0.95
C THR A 43 -9.85 -9.12 -0.46
N TYR A 44 -9.16 -7.99 -0.63
CA TYR A 44 -8.72 -7.47 -1.93
C TYR A 44 -7.39 -8.07 -2.41
N TYR A 45 -6.61 -8.65 -1.50
CA TYR A 45 -5.33 -9.24 -1.83
C TYR A 45 -5.47 -10.64 -2.41
N ARG A 46 -4.70 -10.90 -3.48
CA ARG A 46 -4.67 -12.19 -4.19
C ARG A 46 -3.24 -12.63 -4.51
N GLY A 47 -2.23 -11.88 -4.06
CA GLY A 47 -0.83 -12.09 -4.46
C GLY A 47 -0.19 -13.35 -3.89
N ASP A 48 -0.81 -13.96 -2.89
CA ASP A 48 -0.47 -15.26 -2.28
C ASP A 48 -1.06 -16.46 -3.04
N GLU A 49 -1.97 -16.22 -3.99
CA GLU A 49 -2.57 -17.29 -4.78
C GLU A 49 -1.62 -17.81 -5.89
N PRO A 50 -1.70 -19.10 -6.26
CA PRO A 50 -0.85 -19.67 -7.31
C PRO A 50 -0.96 -18.91 -8.64
N GLY A 51 0.18 -18.42 -9.14
CA GLY A 51 0.27 -17.69 -10.40
C GLY A 51 0.09 -16.18 -10.29
N MET A 52 -0.21 -15.68 -9.09
CA MET A 52 -0.28 -14.24 -8.79
C MET A 52 1.08 -13.71 -8.34
N VAL A 53 1.18 -12.38 -8.22
CA VAL A 53 2.41 -11.68 -7.87
C VAL A 53 2.29 -11.17 -6.43
N PRO A 54 3.16 -11.63 -5.50
CA PRO A 54 3.15 -11.15 -4.13
C PRO A 54 3.35 -9.64 -4.02
N GLY A 55 2.62 -9.04 -3.09
CA GLY A 55 2.73 -7.64 -2.73
C GLY A 55 1.94 -6.63 -3.56
N ILE A 56 1.28 -7.04 -4.65
CA ILE A 56 0.42 -6.14 -5.42
C ILE A 56 -1.06 -6.49 -5.26
N LEU A 57 -1.89 -5.45 -5.29
CA LEU A 57 -3.33 -5.59 -5.46
C LEU A 57 -3.67 -5.83 -6.94
N PRO A 58 -4.86 -6.35 -7.28
CA PRO A 58 -5.27 -6.58 -8.66
C PRO A 58 -5.17 -5.32 -9.54
N GLY A 59 -4.31 -5.37 -10.55
CA GLY A 59 -4.05 -4.26 -11.47
C GLY A 59 -2.66 -4.31 -12.08
N PRO A 60 -2.19 -3.22 -12.72
CA PRO A 60 -2.89 -1.93 -12.90
C PRO A 60 -4.05 -2.01 -13.92
N PRO A 61 -4.86 -0.95 -14.06
CA PRO A 61 -5.87 -0.87 -15.10
C PRO A 61 -5.29 -1.12 -16.50
N PRO A 62 -5.97 -1.91 -17.37
CA PRO A 62 -7.33 -2.43 -17.21
C PRO A 62 -7.44 -3.80 -16.51
N ASP A 63 -6.32 -4.42 -16.10
CA ASP A 63 -6.29 -5.78 -15.52
C ASP A 63 -6.73 -5.83 -14.04
N GLY A 64 -7.07 -4.67 -13.48
CA GLY A 64 -7.62 -4.46 -12.14
C GLY A 64 -7.63 -2.97 -11.80
N ASP A 65 -8.05 -2.61 -10.59
CA ASP A 65 -8.32 -1.21 -10.22
C ASP A 65 -7.11 -0.49 -9.60
N TYR A 66 -6.05 -1.23 -9.22
CA TYR A 66 -5.01 -0.72 -8.34
C TYR A 66 -3.66 -0.57 -9.04
N TYR A 67 -3.03 0.59 -8.89
CA TYR A 67 -1.65 0.80 -9.31
C TYR A 67 -0.66 0.22 -8.29
N TRP A 68 0.54 -0.09 -8.76
CA TRP A 68 1.58 -0.77 -7.99
C TRP A 68 1.89 -0.14 -6.62
N TRP A 69 1.96 1.19 -6.53
CA TRP A 69 2.25 1.88 -5.26
C TRP A 69 1.20 1.63 -4.17
N GLN A 70 -0.04 1.29 -4.54
CA GLN A 70 -1.11 1.02 -3.58
C GLN A 70 -0.86 -0.26 -2.79
N GLY A 71 -0.10 -1.22 -3.35
CA GLY A 71 0.42 -2.36 -2.59
C GLY A 71 1.33 -1.90 -1.46
N GLY A 72 2.31 -1.04 -1.76
CA GLY A 72 3.22 -0.49 -0.76
C GLY A 72 2.47 0.21 0.38
N ALA A 73 1.49 1.04 0.03
CA ALA A 73 0.64 1.73 1.00
C ALA A 73 -0.20 0.76 1.88
N MET A 74 -0.80 -0.27 1.27
CA MET A 74 -1.56 -1.30 1.99
C MET A 74 -0.68 -2.01 3.03
N TRP A 75 0.51 -2.45 2.64
CA TRP A 75 1.42 -3.16 3.56
C TRP A 75 1.95 -2.26 4.68
N GLY A 76 2.18 -0.97 4.41
CA GLY A 76 2.51 0.01 5.44
C GLY A 76 1.43 0.13 6.50
N GLY A 77 0.15 0.22 6.06
CA GLY A 77 -0.98 0.25 6.98
C GLY A 77 -1.13 -1.04 7.80
N LEU A 78 -0.82 -2.21 7.22
CA LEU A 78 -0.87 -3.48 7.94
C LEU A 78 0.30 -3.67 8.92
N LEU A 79 1.47 -3.07 8.65
CA LEU A 79 2.56 -3.00 9.63
C LEU A 79 2.17 -2.15 10.84
N ASP A 80 1.59 -0.97 10.61
CA ASP A 80 1.08 -0.12 11.69
C ASP A 80 -0.01 -0.85 12.48
N TYR A 81 -0.93 -1.54 11.80
CA TYR A 81 -1.95 -2.38 12.44
C TYR A 81 -1.32 -3.42 13.36
N TRP A 82 -0.36 -4.22 12.86
CA TRP A 82 0.32 -5.24 13.67
C TRP A 82 0.94 -4.61 14.91
N HIS A 83 1.65 -3.50 14.74
CA HIS A 83 2.35 -2.84 15.84
C HIS A 83 1.43 -2.29 16.93
N VAL A 84 0.28 -1.71 16.56
CA VAL A 84 -0.63 -1.10 17.56
C VAL A 84 -1.62 -2.10 18.16
N THR A 85 -1.84 -3.25 17.52
CA THR A 85 -2.80 -4.27 17.98
C THR A 85 -2.16 -5.50 18.61
N ASP A 86 -0.89 -5.77 18.30
CA ASP A 86 -0.16 -7.02 18.56
C ASP A 86 -0.72 -8.25 17.80
N ASP A 87 -1.54 -8.04 16.76
CA ASP A 87 -2.08 -9.13 15.92
C ASP A 87 -1.14 -9.38 14.72
N ASP A 88 -0.46 -10.54 14.74
CA ASP A 88 0.54 -10.94 13.74
C ASP A 88 -0.03 -11.77 12.58
N THR A 89 -1.37 -11.85 12.44
CA THR A 89 -2.07 -12.70 11.47
C THR A 89 -1.52 -12.61 10.04
N TRP A 90 -1.08 -11.42 9.59
CA TRP A 90 -0.62 -11.17 8.21
C TRP A 90 0.87 -10.85 8.09
N ASN A 91 1.66 -11.08 9.15
CA ASN A 91 3.08 -10.72 9.14
C ASN A 91 3.88 -11.49 8.07
N ASP A 92 3.56 -12.77 7.84
CA ASP A 92 4.23 -13.54 6.79
C ASP A 92 3.89 -13.00 5.39
N ASP A 93 2.64 -12.57 5.15
CA ASP A 93 2.23 -11.97 3.88
C ASP A 93 2.92 -10.62 3.63
N ILE A 94 2.98 -9.76 4.66
CA ILE A 94 3.72 -8.49 4.62
C ILE A 94 5.17 -8.76 4.25
N TYR A 95 5.80 -9.69 4.96
CA TYR A 95 7.21 -10.02 4.78
C TYR A 95 7.52 -10.50 3.35
N GLN A 96 6.74 -11.46 2.84
CA GLN A 96 6.92 -11.97 1.47
C GLN A 96 6.68 -10.88 0.43
N SER A 97 5.66 -10.05 0.65
CA SER A 97 5.27 -8.97 -0.25
C SER A 97 6.35 -7.91 -0.42
N LEU A 98 6.92 -7.43 0.70
CA LEU A 98 7.97 -6.41 0.66
C LEU A 98 9.24 -6.93 -0.02
N LEU A 99 9.65 -8.17 0.29
CA LEU A 99 10.82 -8.77 -0.33
C LEU A 99 10.61 -9.03 -1.83
N HIS A 100 9.42 -9.45 -2.23
CA HIS A 100 9.11 -9.67 -3.64
C HIS A 100 9.21 -8.37 -4.46
N GLN A 101 8.78 -7.24 -3.88
CA GLN A 101 8.77 -5.95 -4.57
C GLN A 101 10.07 -5.15 -4.44
N ALA A 102 11.03 -5.60 -3.62
CA ALA A 102 12.34 -4.95 -3.41
C ALA A 102 13.16 -4.71 -4.69
N ALA A 103 12.85 -5.45 -5.77
CA ALA A 103 13.57 -5.49 -7.05
C ALA A 103 14.99 -6.06 -6.95
N PRO A 104 15.59 -6.54 -8.06
CA PRO A 104 16.94 -7.14 -8.03
C PRO A 104 18.04 -6.20 -7.52
N ASN A 105 17.87 -4.89 -7.74
CA ASN A 105 18.80 -3.85 -7.29
C ASN A 105 18.57 -3.41 -5.84
N ARG A 106 17.49 -3.88 -5.17
CA ARG A 106 17.14 -3.52 -3.80
C ARG A 106 16.82 -2.03 -3.64
N ASP A 107 16.05 -1.49 -4.59
CA ASP A 107 15.72 -0.07 -4.73
C ASP A 107 14.22 0.17 -4.99
N PHE A 108 13.39 -0.89 -4.93
CA PHE A 108 11.98 -0.85 -5.34
C PHE A 108 11.75 -0.36 -6.79
N MET A 109 12.75 -0.41 -7.67
CA MET A 109 12.61 -0.05 -9.09
C MET A 109 12.48 -1.30 -9.97
N HIS A 110 11.42 -2.08 -9.75
CA HIS A 110 11.20 -3.29 -10.56
C HIS A 110 10.91 -2.92 -12.02
N LYS A 111 11.61 -3.57 -12.97
CA LYS A 111 11.49 -3.25 -14.41
C LYS A 111 10.08 -3.41 -14.96
N ASN A 112 9.29 -4.33 -14.40
CA ASN A 112 7.90 -4.55 -14.78
C ASN A 112 7.02 -3.30 -14.57
N TRP A 113 7.41 -2.38 -13.68
CA TRP A 113 6.66 -1.17 -13.35
C TRP A 113 7.21 0.09 -14.02
N SER A 114 8.25 -0.01 -14.86
CA SER A 114 8.96 1.15 -15.40
C SER A 114 8.08 2.11 -16.20
N ALA A 115 7.04 1.58 -16.87
CA ALA A 115 6.12 2.37 -17.70
C ALA A 115 5.31 3.42 -16.93
N SER A 116 5.17 3.25 -15.60
CA SER A 116 4.43 4.16 -14.73
C SER A 116 5.19 4.57 -13.47
N LEU A 117 6.48 4.21 -13.34
CA LEU A 117 7.24 4.40 -12.11
C LEU A 117 7.56 5.88 -11.85
N GLY A 118 6.80 6.47 -10.92
CA GLY A 118 7.07 7.77 -10.31
C GLY A 118 7.98 7.69 -9.09
N ASN A 119 8.49 8.86 -8.70
CA ASN A 119 9.23 9.00 -7.44
C ASN A 119 8.28 8.82 -6.24
N ASP A 120 7.02 9.21 -6.37
CA ASP A 120 5.97 8.93 -5.39
C ASP A 120 5.70 7.44 -5.27
N ASP A 121 5.59 6.71 -6.39
CA ASP A 121 5.41 5.26 -6.37
C ASP A 121 6.54 4.56 -5.61
N GLN A 122 7.79 4.87 -5.96
CA GLN A 122 8.98 4.34 -5.29
C GLN A 122 9.03 4.75 -3.81
N ALA A 123 8.64 5.98 -3.48
CA ALA A 123 8.63 6.49 -2.12
C ALA A 123 7.63 5.77 -1.22
N PHE A 124 6.45 5.38 -1.71
CA PHE A 124 5.49 4.60 -0.91
C PHE A 124 6.08 3.29 -0.41
N TRP A 125 6.76 2.54 -1.27
CA TRP A 125 7.45 1.32 -0.87
C TRP A 125 8.62 1.58 0.08
N SER A 126 9.39 2.64 -0.17
CA SER A 126 10.46 3.07 0.75
C SER A 126 9.93 3.40 2.14
N MET A 127 8.83 4.16 2.23
CA MET A 127 8.20 4.51 3.50
C MET A 127 7.72 3.25 4.23
N THR A 128 7.16 2.28 3.52
CA THR A 128 6.79 0.99 4.13
C THR A 128 8.01 0.23 4.66
N SER A 129 9.14 0.22 3.95
CA SER A 129 10.38 -0.36 4.49
C SER A 129 10.94 0.43 5.68
N MET A 130 10.75 1.75 5.70
CA MET A 130 11.14 2.59 6.83
C MET A 130 10.30 2.28 8.07
N ILE A 131 8.98 2.14 7.90
CA ILE A 131 8.04 1.70 8.94
C ILE A 131 8.48 0.32 9.47
N ALA A 132 8.77 -0.64 8.60
CA ALA A 132 9.24 -1.97 9.02
C ALA A 132 10.50 -1.88 9.91
N ALA A 133 11.45 -1.02 9.57
CA ALA A 133 12.64 -0.79 10.37
C ALA A 133 12.33 -0.09 11.72
N GLU A 134 11.52 0.96 11.70
CA GLU A 134 11.14 1.73 12.89
C GLU A 134 10.40 0.88 13.92
N LEU A 135 9.52 0.00 13.45
CA LEU A 135 8.68 -0.88 14.27
C LEU A 135 9.39 -2.18 14.66
N LYS A 136 10.66 -2.36 14.27
CA LYS A 136 11.44 -3.60 14.49
C LYS A 136 10.71 -4.84 13.98
N PHE A 137 10.13 -4.73 12.79
CA PHE A 137 9.57 -5.87 12.10
C PHE A 137 10.65 -6.93 11.84
N LYS A 138 10.25 -8.18 11.67
CA LYS A 138 11.19 -9.29 11.45
C LYS A 138 12.16 -8.97 10.30
N ASP A 139 13.46 -9.11 10.58
CA ASP A 139 14.51 -8.84 9.60
C ASP A 139 14.52 -9.90 8.47
N PRO A 140 14.83 -9.49 7.22
CA PRO A 140 15.13 -10.41 6.12
C PRO A 140 16.40 -11.24 6.39
N PRO A 141 16.63 -12.34 5.66
CA PRO A 141 17.90 -13.07 5.75
C PRO A 141 19.09 -12.15 5.48
N GLU A 142 20.26 -12.46 6.06
CA GLU A 142 21.45 -11.61 5.95
C GLU A 142 21.86 -11.34 4.49
N ASP A 143 21.62 -12.32 3.60
CA ASP A 143 21.92 -12.21 2.17
C ASP A 143 20.90 -11.35 1.40
N ASP A 144 19.75 -11.00 1.99
CA ASP A 144 18.69 -10.20 1.36
C ASP A 144 18.74 -8.70 1.71
N ALA A 145 17.83 -7.93 1.13
CA ALA A 145 17.75 -6.49 1.33
C ALA A 145 17.13 -6.15 2.68
N GLN A 146 17.94 -5.65 3.62
CA GLN A 146 17.46 -5.19 4.93
C GLN A 146 16.55 -3.95 4.79
N TRP A 147 15.57 -3.80 5.69
CA TRP A 147 14.56 -2.73 5.63
C TRP A 147 15.16 -1.32 5.55
N VAL A 148 16.13 -1.03 6.41
CA VAL A 148 16.86 0.26 6.40
C VAL A 148 17.66 0.43 5.10
N ALA A 149 18.26 -0.64 4.58
CA ALA A 149 19.05 -0.57 3.35
C ALA A 149 18.18 -0.27 2.13
N LEU A 150 16.97 -0.85 2.04
CA LEU A 150 15.98 -0.52 1.02
C LEU A 150 15.57 0.95 1.08
N THR A 151 15.28 1.46 2.29
CA THR A 151 14.95 2.88 2.50
C THR A 151 16.10 3.79 2.06
N GLN A 152 17.33 3.45 2.43
CA GLN A 152 18.52 4.22 2.06
C GLN A 152 18.77 4.20 0.55
N ALA A 153 18.56 3.07 -0.13
CA ALA A 153 18.70 2.96 -1.58
C ALA A 153 17.77 3.96 -2.28
N VAL A 154 16.48 3.94 -1.94
CA VAL A 154 15.50 4.87 -2.52
C VAL A 154 15.86 6.32 -2.20
N TRP A 155 16.20 6.63 -0.94
CA TRP A 155 16.57 7.99 -0.55
C TRP A 155 17.78 8.49 -1.35
N ASN A 156 18.83 7.68 -1.48
CA ASN A 156 20.06 8.06 -2.20
C ASN A 156 19.77 8.32 -3.68
N GLU A 157 18.94 7.49 -4.30
CA GLU A 157 18.52 7.70 -5.69
C GLU A 157 17.68 8.96 -5.86
N GLN A 158 16.69 9.16 -4.98
CA GLN A 158 15.82 10.32 -5.03
C GLN A 158 16.56 11.61 -4.69
N ALA A 159 17.62 11.55 -3.88
CA ALA A 159 18.52 12.67 -3.57
C ALA A 159 19.56 12.93 -4.66
N SER A 160 19.76 12.01 -5.60
CA SER A 160 20.78 12.12 -6.64
C SER A 160 20.64 13.43 -7.43
N PRO A 161 21.75 14.17 -7.66
CA PRO A 161 21.76 15.33 -8.53
C PRO A 161 21.21 15.06 -9.93
N ASP A 162 21.31 13.82 -10.42
CA ASP A 162 20.80 13.44 -11.75
C ASP A 162 19.27 13.49 -11.84
N ARG A 163 18.57 13.37 -10.70
CA ARG A 163 17.11 13.55 -10.59
C ARG A 163 16.72 15.00 -10.27
N ARG A 164 17.71 15.90 -10.18
CA ARG A 164 17.52 17.33 -9.93
C ARG A 164 17.77 18.09 -11.23
N GLY A 165 16.90 19.05 -11.53
CA GLY A 165 17.04 19.88 -12.72
C GLY A 165 15.71 20.30 -13.34
N GLY A 166 15.80 21.16 -14.35
CA GLY A 166 14.65 21.93 -14.84
C GLY A 166 14.25 23.05 -13.86
N GLY A 167 13.35 23.93 -14.30
CA GLY A 167 12.86 25.05 -13.49
C GLY A 167 12.21 24.64 -12.15
N CYS A 168 11.89 25.63 -11.32
CA CYS A 168 11.35 25.46 -9.96
C CYS A 168 12.37 24.85 -8.97
N ASP A 169 13.49 25.55 -8.77
CA ASP A 169 14.41 25.43 -7.62
C ASP A 169 14.74 24.00 -7.16
N ASN A 170 15.11 23.12 -8.11
CA ASN A 170 15.58 21.76 -7.86
C ASN A 170 14.53 20.76 -7.31
N GLY A 171 13.23 21.05 -7.40
CA GLY A 171 12.20 20.06 -7.06
C GLY A 171 12.29 18.76 -7.87
N LEU A 172 11.89 17.63 -7.29
CA LEU A 172 11.84 16.34 -7.96
C LEU A 172 10.69 16.31 -8.98
N ARG A 173 10.94 15.71 -10.14
CA ARG A 173 9.88 15.43 -11.13
C ARG A 173 8.98 14.33 -10.61
N TRP A 174 7.74 14.28 -11.08
CA TRP A 174 6.84 13.19 -10.75
C TRP A 174 7.43 11.85 -11.22
N GLN A 175 7.70 11.71 -12.51
CA GLN A 175 8.18 10.46 -13.10
C GLN A 175 9.70 10.30 -12.99
N ILE A 176 10.17 9.05 -12.83
CA ILE A 176 11.60 8.72 -12.83
C ILE A 176 12.13 8.67 -14.27
N TYR A 177 11.41 8.00 -15.17
CA TYR A 177 11.88 7.79 -16.54
C TYR A 177 11.48 8.96 -17.46
N PRO A 178 12.40 9.54 -18.25
CA PRO A 178 12.12 10.66 -19.15
C PRO A 178 11.05 10.39 -20.22
N THR A 179 10.81 9.12 -20.54
CA THR A 179 9.80 8.68 -21.52
C THR A 179 8.39 8.61 -20.94
N ASN A 180 8.23 8.68 -19.61
CA ASN A 180 6.92 8.54 -18.99
C ASN A 180 6.12 9.84 -19.10
N GLN A 181 4.81 9.67 -19.32
CA GLN A 181 3.87 10.79 -19.31
C GLN A 181 3.87 11.43 -17.92
N GLY A 182 4.04 12.75 -17.87
CA GLY A 182 4.17 13.49 -16.61
C GLY A 182 5.63 13.73 -16.15
N TYR A 183 6.66 13.30 -16.89
CA TYR A 183 8.05 13.62 -16.55
C TYR A 183 8.35 15.14 -16.49
N ASN A 184 7.64 15.94 -17.29
CA ASN A 184 7.75 17.40 -17.25
C ASN A 184 6.95 18.06 -16.13
N TYR A 185 6.26 17.28 -15.31
CA TYR A 185 5.49 17.76 -14.18
C TYR A 185 6.27 17.58 -12.87
N LYS A 186 6.43 18.67 -12.12
CA LYS A 186 6.88 18.64 -10.73
C LYS A 186 5.66 18.84 -9.85
N ASN A 187 5.44 17.92 -8.93
CA ASN A 187 4.31 17.97 -8.01
C ASN A 187 4.80 18.08 -6.56
N CYS A 188 3.88 18.04 -5.60
CA CYS A 188 4.19 18.05 -4.16
C CYS A 188 4.13 16.64 -3.55
N LYS A 189 3.55 15.65 -4.26
CA LYS A 189 3.36 14.29 -3.75
C LYS A 189 4.71 13.63 -3.52
N TYR A 190 5.23 13.70 -2.30
CA TYR A 190 6.51 13.12 -1.84
C TYR A 190 7.74 13.45 -2.72
N THR A 191 7.60 14.44 -3.60
CA THR A 191 8.63 15.02 -4.48
C THR A 191 9.22 16.31 -3.91
N HIS A 192 8.66 16.78 -2.79
CA HIS A 192 9.17 17.85 -1.93
C HIS A 192 9.04 17.43 -0.46
N GLY A 193 9.84 16.46 -0.03
CA GLY A 193 10.15 16.22 1.38
C GLY A 193 11.50 16.85 1.72
N GLY A 194 11.53 18.18 1.87
CA GLY A 194 12.69 18.90 2.38
C GLY A 194 12.49 19.20 3.86
N ALA A 195 13.48 18.84 4.68
CA ALA A 195 13.61 19.23 6.08
C ALA A 195 13.57 20.76 6.27
#